data_AF-A0A6I5ZRU3-F1
#
_entry.id   AF-A0A6I5ZRU3-F1
#
_cell.length_a   1.000
_cell.length_b   1.000
_cell.length_c   1.000
_cell.angle_alpha   90.00
_cell.angle_beta   90.00
_cell.angle_gamma   90.00
#
_symmetry.space_group_name_H-M   'P 1'
#
loop_
_entity.id
_entity.type
_entity.pdbx_description
1 polymer ?
#
loop_
_entity_poly.entity_id
_entity_poly.type
_entity_poly.pdbx_seq_one_letter_code
_entity_poly.pdbx_strand_id
1 'polypeptide(L)'
;MVSFLSIDEELGLTKQDRTSEGMILNKIWQNVCDIEVLITERLNSLEGEFEKAQKNGNVLMPCPSCRQLALIIPENKCLFCYYSGPAEKIADKYISEVLGISHYEKIKEGIQWPQHDCPSCEIESLVDMGKHNKDFRYFCFSCGGKWRDDELKFCIECGRLFEDNKLCICNSCYDYKVNSD
;
A
#
# COMPACT_ATOMS: atom_id res chain seq x y z
N MET A 1 27.59 -3.48 -15.29
CA MET A 1 28.07 -2.65 -16.42
C MET A 1 26.96 -2.68 -17.45
N VAL A 2 25.98 -1.78 -17.34
CA VAL A 2 24.81 -1.77 -18.23
C VAL A 2 25.23 -1.03 -19.49
N SER A 3 25.16 -1.71 -20.63
CA SER A 3 25.54 -1.11 -21.92
C SER A 3 24.54 -0.01 -22.26
N PHE A 4 25.06 1.21 -22.43
CA PHE A 4 24.44 2.33 -23.14
C PHE A 4 24.21 1.88 -24.60
N LEU A 5 23.12 1.16 -24.87
CA LEU A 5 22.52 1.16 -26.19
C LEU A 5 21.67 2.41 -26.27
N SER A 6 21.95 3.22 -27.28
CA SER A 6 21.39 4.52 -27.56
C SER A 6 19.86 4.49 -27.48
N ILE A 7 19.33 5.32 -26.58
CA ILE A 7 17.90 5.59 -26.32
C ILE A 7 17.11 5.84 -27.62
N ASP A 8 17.78 6.28 -28.68
CA ASP A 8 17.21 6.59 -29.99
C ASP A 8 16.62 5.38 -30.73
N GLU A 9 17.12 4.16 -30.51
CA GLU A 9 16.70 2.96 -31.26
C GLU A 9 15.40 2.32 -30.73
N GLU A 10 15.09 2.44 -29.44
CA GLU A 10 13.89 1.83 -28.84
C GLU A 10 12.60 2.65 -29.06
N LEU A 11 12.70 3.93 -29.43
CA LEU A 11 11.54 4.84 -29.48
C LEU A 11 11.02 5.16 -30.89
N GLY A 12 11.63 4.63 -31.95
CA GLY A 12 11.13 4.80 -33.33
C GLY A 12 11.01 6.28 -33.77
N LEU A 13 11.87 7.16 -33.25
CA LEU A 13 11.83 8.58 -33.54
C LEU A 13 12.42 8.87 -34.94
N THR A 14 11.58 9.35 -35.87
CA THR A 14 12.00 9.77 -37.21
C THR A 14 12.13 11.28 -37.32
N LYS A 15 13.25 11.80 -37.84
CA LYS A 15 13.50 13.15 -38.44
C LYS A 15 12.71 14.37 -37.91
N GLN A 16 12.28 14.37 -36.66
CA GLN A 16 11.52 15.47 -36.04
C GLN A 16 12.38 16.26 -35.04
N ASP A 17 13.71 16.07 -35.08
CA ASP A 17 14.69 16.65 -34.15
C ASP A 17 15.02 18.14 -34.37
N ARG A 18 14.32 18.83 -35.27
CA ARG A 18 14.48 20.29 -35.50
C ARG A 18 13.20 21.09 -35.41
N THR A 19 12.13 20.49 -34.91
CA THR A 19 10.88 21.20 -34.64
C THR A 19 10.87 21.69 -33.19
N SER A 20 10.15 22.78 -32.91
CA SER A 20 9.94 23.27 -31.54
C SER A 20 9.36 22.20 -30.63
N GLU A 21 8.54 21.30 -31.17
CA GLU A 21 7.96 20.15 -30.46
C GLU A 21 9.02 19.12 -30.04
N GLY A 22 9.95 18.76 -30.93
CA GLY A 22 11.04 17.84 -30.60
C GLY A 22 11.94 18.38 -29.48
N MET A 23 12.20 19.70 -29.46
CA MET A 23 12.96 20.34 -28.38
C MET A 23 12.20 20.31 -27.03
N ILE A 24 10.88 20.49 -27.06
CA ILE A 24 10.03 20.41 -25.85
C ILE A 24 10.04 18.99 -25.29
N LEU A 25 9.85 17.98 -26.15
CA LEU A 25 9.88 16.57 -25.73
C LEU A 25 11.22 16.20 -25.11
N ASN A 26 12.34 16.55 -25.75
CA ASN A 26 13.67 16.30 -25.20
C ASN A 26 13.86 16.97 -23.83
N LYS A 27 13.38 18.21 -23.65
CA LYS A 27 13.45 18.88 -22.35
C LYS A 27 12.61 18.18 -21.28
N ILE A 28 11.42 17.69 -21.63
CA ILE A 28 10.58 16.91 -20.71
C ILE A 28 11.32 15.63 -20.28
N TRP A 29 11.92 14.91 -21.22
CA TRP A 29 12.68 13.69 -20.94
C TRP A 29 13.87 13.95 -20.02
N GLN A 30 14.67 14.98 -20.29
CA GLN A 30 15.80 15.35 -19.43
C GLN A 30 15.33 15.64 -18.00
N ASN A 31 14.25 16.41 -17.84
CA ASN A 31 13.71 16.70 -16.52
C ASN A 31 13.20 15.43 -15.80
N VAL A 32 12.61 14.48 -16.53
CA VAL A 32 12.17 13.20 -15.96
C VAL A 32 13.38 12.39 -15.47
N CYS A 33 14.45 12.29 -16.27
CA CYS A 33 15.68 11.63 -15.86
C CYS A 33 16.31 12.28 -14.62
N ASP A 34 16.37 13.62 -14.57
CA ASP A 34 16.89 14.33 -13.39
C ASP A 34 16.07 14.03 -12.13
N ILE A 35 14.74 13.94 -12.26
CA ILE A 35 13.86 13.57 -11.14
C ILE A 35 14.11 12.13 -10.68
N GLU A 36 14.29 11.19 -11.60
CA GLU A 36 14.60 9.80 -11.26
C GLU A 36 15.91 9.69 -10.47
N VAL A 37 16.95 10.43 -10.88
CA VAL A 37 18.22 10.50 -10.16
C VAL A 37 18.00 11.01 -8.72
N LEU A 38 17.25 12.09 -8.54
CA LEU A 38 16.95 12.63 -7.21
C LEU A 38 16.17 11.66 -6.32
N ILE A 39 15.21 10.91 -6.89
CA ILE A 39 14.47 9.87 -6.18
C ILE A 39 15.42 8.78 -5.72
N THR A 40 16.27 8.28 -6.62
CA THR A 40 17.24 7.22 -6.33
C THR A 40 18.26 7.65 -5.26
N GLU A 41 18.86 8.83 -5.39
CA GLU A 41 19.82 9.35 -4.40
C GLU A 41 19.19 9.47 -3.01
N ARG A 42 17.97 10.00 -2.96
CA ARG A 42 17.23 10.11 -1.69
C ARG A 42 16.94 8.74 -1.08
N LEU A 43 16.47 7.77 -1.86
CA LEU A 43 16.24 6.42 -1.37
C LEU A 43 17.52 5.75 -0.86
N ASN A 44 18.63 5.89 -1.59
CA ASN A 44 19.93 5.37 -1.17
C ASN A 44 20.38 5.98 0.16
N SER A 45 20.20 7.29 0.35
CA SER A 45 20.52 7.94 1.62
C SER A 45 19.69 7.46 2.82
N LEU A 46 18.53 6.83 2.57
CA LEU A 46 17.63 6.30 3.59
C LEU A 46 17.83 4.80 3.87
N GLU A 47 18.70 4.12 3.14
CA GLU A 47 18.88 2.65 3.24
C GLU A 47 19.19 2.20 4.67
N GLY A 48 20.07 2.91 5.38
CA GLY A 48 20.38 2.61 6.78
C GLY A 48 19.20 2.78 7.74
N GLU A 49 18.32 3.76 7.49
CA GLU A 49 17.10 3.97 8.27
C GLU A 49 16.08 2.85 8.00
N PHE A 50 15.96 2.40 6.74
CA PHE A 50 15.11 1.28 6.34
C PHE A 50 15.53 -0.01 7.02
N GLU A 51 16.82 -0.34 6.98
CA GLU A 51 17.35 -1.52 7.66
C GLU A 51 17.08 -1.48 9.17
N LYS A 52 17.28 -0.31 9.80
CA LYS A 52 17.05 -0.13 11.23
C LYS A 52 15.58 -0.32 11.58
N ALA A 53 14.66 0.26 10.80
CA ALA A 53 13.23 0.08 10.99
C ALA A 53 12.84 -1.41 10.90
N GLN A 54 13.33 -2.12 9.88
CA GLN A 54 13.07 -3.55 9.72
C GLN A 54 13.65 -4.39 10.86
N LYS A 55 14.87 -4.09 11.34
CA LYS A 55 15.48 -4.74 12.50
C LYS A 55 14.67 -4.52 13.79
N ASN A 56 13.93 -3.42 13.90
CA ASN A 56 13.03 -3.14 15.00
C ASN A 56 11.65 -3.82 14.86
N GLY A 57 11.43 -4.61 13.81
CA GLY A 57 10.17 -5.28 13.54
C GLY A 57 9.15 -4.44 12.76
N ASN A 58 9.52 -3.23 12.30
CA ASN A 58 8.63 -2.42 11.49
C ASN A 58 8.52 -2.96 10.06
N VAL A 59 7.39 -2.70 9.41
CA VAL A 59 7.14 -3.08 8.02
C VAL A 59 7.22 -1.84 7.13
N LEU A 60 7.90 -1.97 5.99
CA LEU A 60 7.93 -0.97 4.93
C LEU A 60 6.80 -1.23 3.93
N MET A 61 6.02 -0.20 3.65
CA MET A 61 4.92 -0.22 2.68
C MET A 61 5.06 0.92 1.67
N PRO A 62 4.47 0.78 0.46
CA PRO A 62 4.35 1.90 -0.46
C PRO A 62 3.60 3.06 0.19
N CYS A 63 4.15 4.26 0.15
CA CYS A 63 3.49 5.43 0.70
C CYS A 63 2.33 5.87 -0.21
N PRO A 64 1.11 6.05 0.29
CA PRO A 64 0.00 6.51 -0.55
C PRO A 64 0.14 7.96 -1.02
N SER A 65 1.11 8.72 -0.50
CA SER A 65 1.35 10.11 -0.92
C SER A 65 2.42 10.25 -2.00
N CYS A 66 3.47 9.43 -1.98
CA CYS A 66 4.60 9.55 -2.92
C CYS A 66 4.94 8.25 -3.66
N ARG A 67 4.21 7.16 -3.38
CA ARG A 67 4.33 5.81 -3.95
C ARG A 67 5.67 5.10 -3.76
N GLN A 68 6.63 5.74 -3.09
CA GLN A 68 7.89 5.11 -2.72
C GLN A 68 7.69 4.11 -1.57
N LEU A 69 8.45 3.00 -1.57
CA LEU A 69 8.47 1.98 -0.52
C LEU A 69 9.19 2.51 0.72
N ALA A 70 8.57 3.45 1.41
CA ALA A 70 9.21 4.21 2.50
C ALA A 70 8.24 4.57 3.64
N LEU A 71 7.01 4.05 3.64
CA LEU A 71 6.07 4.20 4.75
C LEU A 71 6.37 3.13 5.81
N ILE A 72 6.69 3.56 7.03
CA ILE A 72 7.00 2.67 8.15
C ILE A 72 5.73 2.42 8.96
N ILE A 73 5.42 1.15 9.20
CA ILE A 73 4.30 0.68 10.04
C ILE A 73 4.91 -0.08 11.23
N PRO A 74 4.49 0.18 12.49
CA PRO A 74 3.32 0.96 12.92
C PRO A 74 3.54 2.48 13.10
N GLU A 75 4.74 3.01 12.79
CA GLU A 75 5.04 4.43 12.99
C GLU A 75 4.16 5.39 12.17
N ASN A 76 3.50 4.89 11.12
CA ASN A 76 2.61 5.62 10.25
C ASN A 76 3.25 6.89 9.66
N LYS A 77 4.54 6.76 9.31
CA LYS A 77 5.37 7.86 8.81
C LYS A 77 6.19 7.42 7.60
N CYS A 78 6.18 8.22 6.55
CA CYS A 78 7.02 8.02 5.38
C CYS A 78 8.37 8.71 5.55
N LEU A 79 9.49 7.99 5.43
CA LEU A 79 10.81 8.62 5.48
C LEU A 79 11.17 9.37 4.19
N PHE A 80 10.53 9.03 3.07
CA PHE A 80 10.79 9.70 1.79
C PHE A 80 10.09 11.05 1.69
N CYS A 81 8.77 11.13 1.86
CA CYS A 81 8.03 12.40 1.70
C CYS A 81 7.54 13.02 3.02
N TYR A 82 7.85 12.42 4.16
CA TYR A 82 7.40 12.84 5.49
C TYR A 82 5.88 12.81 5.71
N TYR A 83 5.12 12.24 4.79
CA TYR A 83 3.70 11.99 4.99
C TYR A 83 3.46 11.14 6.25
N SER A 84 2.51 11.56 7.08
CA SER A 84 2.07 10.85 8.28
C SER A 84 0.59 11.13 8.56
N GLY A 85 -0.02 10.31 9.41
CA GLY A 85 -1.43 10.44 9.78
C GLY A 85 -1.93 9.27 10.63
N PRO A 86 -3.20 9.32 11.06
CA PRO A 86 -3.82 8.18 11.74
C PRO A 86 -3.94 6.98 10.79
N ALA A 87 -3.81 5.77 11.36
CA ALA A 87 -3.71 4.52 10.60
C ALA A 87 -4.91 4.28 9.67
N GLU A 88 -6.11 4.62 10.14
CA GLU A 88 -7.38 4.49 9.42
C GLU A 88 -7.40 5.35 8.16
N LYS A 89 -6.86 6.57 8.23
CA LYS A 89 -6.75 7.47 7.07
C LYS A 89 -5.64 7.06 6.12
N ILE A 90 -4.56 6.49 6.63
CA ILE A 90 -3.49 5.94 5.80
C ILE A 90 -3.99 4.71 5.04
N ALA A 91 -4.73 3.80 5.71
CA ALA A 91 -5.35 2.63 5.10
C ALA A 91 -6.33 3.02 3.98
N ASP A 92 -7.26 3.93 4.26
CA ASP A 92 -8.22 4.46 3.27
C ASP A 92 -7.53 5.06 2.04
N LYS A 93 -6.52 5.91 2.28
CA LYS A 93 -5.72 6.51 1.20
C LYS A 93 -4.91 5.46 0.44
N TYR A 94 -4.41 4.43 1.11
CA TYR A 94 -3.68 3.34 0.46
C TYR A 94 -4.57 2.53 -0.50
N ILE A 95 -5.80 2.23 -0.10
CA ILE A 95 -6.79 1.57 -0.97
C ILE A 95 -7.02 2.39 -2.24
N SER A 96 -7.21 3.70 -2.10
CA SER A 96 -7.49 4.58 -3.23
C SER A 96 -6.27 4.81 -4.13
N GLU A 97 -5.12 5.17 -3.54
CA GLU A 97 -3.96 5.69 -4.26
C GLU A 97 -2.96 4.62 -4.71
N VAL A 98 -2.90 3.49 -3.98
CA VAL A 98 -1.95 2.41 -4.24
C VAL A 98 -2.66 1.20 -4.86
N LEU A 99 -3.80 0.78 -4.34
CA LEU A 99 -4.58 -0.30 -4.95
C LEU A 99 -5.44 0.18 -6.14
N GLY A 100 -5.62 1.49 -6.29
CA GLY A 100 -6.40 2.08 -7.39
C GLY A 100 -7.89 1.80 -7.28
N ILE A 101 -8.39 1.50 -6.08
CA ILE A 101 -9.80 1.16 -5.85
C ILE A 101 -10.59 2.43 -5.59
N SER A 102 -11.52 2.76 -6.48
CA SER A 102 -12.40 3.91 -6.32
C SER A 102 -13.62 3.60 -5.45
N HIS A 103 -13.87 4.43 -4.45
CA HIS A 103 -15.05 4.33 -3.59
C HIS A 103 -16.37 4.45 -4.39
N TYR A 104 -16.38 5.28 -5.43
CA TYR A 104 -17.56 5.47 -6.29
C TYR A 104 -17.89 4.22 -7.11
N GLU A 105 -16.88 3.57 -7.67
CA GLU A 105 -17.05 2.36 -8.47
C GLU A 105 -17.55 1.19 -7.62
N LYS A 106 -17.02 1.04 -6.40
CA LYS A 106 -17.41 -0.02 -5.47
C LYS A 106 -18.87 0.07 -5.01
N ILE A 107 -19.35 1.28 -4.68
CA ILE A 107 -20.76 1.48 -4.29
C ILE A 107 -21.70 1.09 -5.45
N LYS A 108 -21.35 1.45 -6.68
CA LYS A 108 -22.17 1.15 -7.86
C LYS A 108 -22.28 -0.36 -8.12
N GLU A 109 -21.23 -1.11 -7.79
CA GLU A 109 -21.16 -2.56 -7.93
C GLU A 109 -21.69 -3.32 -6.70
N GLY A 110 -22.10 -2.62 -5.63
CA GLY A 110 -22.54 -3.22 -4.38
C GLY A 110 -21.43 -3.93 -3.61
N ILE A 111 -20.16 -3.62 -3.91
CA ILE A 111 -19.00 -4.24 -3.28
C ILE A 111 -18.61 -3.41 -2.06
N GLN A 112 -18.41 -4.07 -0.92
CA GLN A 112 -17.96 -3.40 0.31
C GLN A 112 -16.55 -2.80 0.14
N TRP A 113 -16.33 -1.69 0.85
CA TRP A 113 -15.01 -1.07 0.95
C TRP A 113 -14.04 -2.04 1.66
N PRO A 114 -12.82 -2.28 1.12
CA PRO A 114 -11.91 -3.31 1.61
C PRO A 114 -11.13 -2.86 2.86
N GLN A 115 -11.78 -2.15 3.77
CA GLN A 115 -11.23 -1.68 5.04
C GLN A 115 -12.08 -2.21 6.19
N HIS A 116 -11.42 -2.75 7.21
CA HIS A 116 -12.07 -3.46 8.31
C HIS A 116 -11.37 -3.17 9.65
N ASP A 117 -12.06 -3.47 10.74
CA ASP A 117 -11.47 -3.55 12.08
C ASP A 117 -10.41 -4.65 12.13
N CYS A 118 -9.22 -4.33 12.63
CA CYS A 118 -8.16 -5.30 12.84
C CYS A 118 -8.51 -6.24 14.00
N PRO A 119 -8.47 -7.58 13.85
CA PRO A 119 -8.79 -8.50 14.94
C PRO A 119 -7.75 -8.47 16.08
N SER A 120 -6.55 -7.94 15.83
CA SER A 120 -5.47 -7.87 16.82
C SER A 120 -5.41 -6.55 17.60
N CYS A 121 -5.77 -5.42 16.98
CA CYS A 121 -5.66 -4.10 17.63
C CYS A 121 -6.96 -3.28 17.62
N GLU A 122 -8.04 -3.83 17.05
CA GLU A 122 -9.39 -3.24 17.02
C GLU A 122 -9.51 -1.88 16.31
N ILE A 123 -8.46 -1.45 15.61
CA ILE A 123 -8.45 -0.22 14.82
C ILE A 123 -8.88 -0.55 13.38
N GLU A 124 -9.78 0.26 12.82
CA GLU A 124 -10.30 0.19 11.44
C GLU A 124 -9.23 0.55 10.40
N SER A 125 -8.18 -0.26 10.33
CA SER A 125 -7.00 -0.04 9.49
C SER A 125 -6.49 -1.33 8.85
N LEU A 126 -7.27 -2.42 8.94
CA LEU A 126 -7.03 -3.66 8.23
C LEU A 126 -7.52 -3.52 6.79
N VAL A 127 -6.62 -3.67 5.82
CA VAL A 127 -6.93 -3.58 4.40
C VAL A 127 -6.93 -4.97 3.76
N ASP A 128 -8.01 -5.32 3.06
CA ASP A 128 -8.02 -6.46 2.13
C ASP A 128 -7.31 -6.05 0.82
N MET A 129 -6.06 -6.46 0.67
CA MET A 129 -5.25 -6.22 -0.52
C MET A 129 -5.61 -7.19 -1.66
N GLY A 130 -6.62 -8.04 -1.51
CA GLY A 130 -7.02 -9.02 -2.52
C GLY A 130 -5.85 -9.86 -3.01
N LYS A 131 -5.68 -9.96 -4.33
CA LYS A 131 -4.56 -10.68 -4.98
C LYS A 131 -3.39 -9.77 -5.33
N HIS A 132 -3.36 -8.53 -4.84
CA HIS A 132 -2.29 -7.56 -5.14
C HIS A 132 -0.98 -7.89 -4.43
N ASN A 133 -1.01 -8.72 -3.39
CA ASN A 133 0.16 -9.18 -2.65
C ASN A 133 0.21 -10.72 -2.62
N LYS A 134 1.41 -11.29 -2.78
CA LYS A 134 1.62 -12.75 -2.84
C LYS A 134 1.81 -13.38 -1.46
N ASP A 135 2.25 -12.61 -0.48
CA ASP A 135 2.67 -13.12 0.83
C ASP A 135 1.52 -13.08 1.85
N PHE A 136 0.65 -12.08 1.75
CA PHE A 136 -0.51 -11.90 2.62
C PHE A 136 -1.64 -11.25 1.84
N ARG A 137 -2.89 -11.52 2.25
CA ARG A 137 -4.09 -10.88 1.69
C ARG A 137 -4.49 -9.65 2.51
N TYR A 138 -4.37 -9.74 3.83
CA TYR A 138 -4.78 -8.69 4.74
C TYR A 138 -3.58 -8.08 5.46
N PHE A 139 -3.60 -6.75 5.62
CA PHE A 139 -2.56 -6.02 6.33
C PHE A 139 -3.13 -4.87 7.15
N CYS A 140 -2.68 -4.77 8.39
CA CYS A 140 -3.11 -3.71 9.29
C CYS A 140 -2.09 -2.56 9.32
N PHE A 141 -2.52 -1.36 8.93
CA PHE A 141 -1.70 -0.15 8.98
C PHE A 141 -1.50 0.40 10.40
N SER A 142 -2.24 -0.09 11.38
CA SER A 142 -2.03 0.28 12.78
C SER A 142 -0.96 -0.58 13.46
N CYS A 143 -1.08 -1.91 13.42
CA CYS A 143 -0.18 -2.81 14.17
C CYS A 143 0.85 -3.55 13.31
N GLY A 144 0.75 -3.47 11.97
CA GLY A 144 1.63 -4.20 11.05
C GLY A 144 1.30 -5.70 10.91
N GLY A 145 0.21 -6.17 11.51
CA GLY A 145 -0.26 -7.55 11.38
C GLY A 145 -0.55 -7.94 9.93
N LYS A 146 -0.32 -9.21 9.62
CA LYS A 146 -0.46 -9.81 8.27
C LYS A 146 -1.24 -11.11 8.39
N TRP A 147 -2.19 -11.31 7.48
CA TRP A 147 -2.96 -12.54 7.41
C TRP A 147 -3.14 -12.99 5.96
N ARG A 148 -3.08 -14.30 5.74
CA ARG A 148 -3.48 -14.97 4.50
C ARG A 148 -4.99 -15.05 4.38
N ASP A 149 -5.45 -15.47 3.21
CA ASP A 149 -6.87 -15.59 2.89
C ASP A 149 -7.63 -16.57 3.80
N ASP A 150 -6.96 -17.63 4.23
CA ASP A 150 -7.51 -18.71 5.05
C ASP A 150 -7.42 -18.43 6.56
N GLU A 151 -6.75 -17.35 6.97
CA GLU A 151 -6.51 -17.03 8.38
C GLU A 151 -7.61 -16.16 8.98
N LEU A 152 -8.36 -15.41 8.15
CA LEU A 152 -9.47 -14.56 8.59
C LEU A 152 -10.80 -14.98 7.99
N LYS A 153 -11.87 -14.91 8.79
CA LYS A 153 -13.26 -15.14 8.35
C LYS A 153 -14.18 -14.04 8.85
N PHE A 154 -15.28 -13.84 8.14
CA PHE A 154 -16.36 -12.98 8.60
C PHE A 154 -17.22 -13.73 9.63
N CYS A 155 -17.47 -13.10 10.78
CA CYS A 155 -18.41 -13.59 11.76
C CYS A 155 -19.83 -13.53 11.19
N ILE A 156 -20.58 -14.63 11.24
CA ILE A 156 -21.96 -14.69 10.70
C ILE A 156 -22.96 -13.84 11.51
N GLU A 157 -22.61 -13.42 12.72
CA GLU A 157 -23.49 -12.64 13.60
C GLU A 157 -23.26 -11.14 13.48
N CYS A 158 -22.01 -10.68 13.58
CA CYS A 158 -21.68 -9.25 13.59
C CYS A 158 -21.05 -8.76 12.29
N GLY A 159 -20.68 -9.65 11.37
CA GLY A 159 -20.06 -9.28 10.09
C GLY A 159 -18.61 -8.79 10.19
N ARG A 160 -17.97 -8.81 11.36
CA ARG A 160 -16.55 -8.43 11.52
C ARG A 160 -15.61 -9.56 11.11
N LEU A 161 -14.43 -9.20 10.59
CA LEU A 161 -13.34 -10.16 10.40
C LEU A 161 -12.76 -10.58 11.75
N PHE A 162 -12.47 -11.88 11.88
CA PHE A 162 -11.81 -12.45 13.04
C PHE A 162 -10.91 -13.62 12.62
N GLU A 163 -9.92 -13.96 13.45
CA GLU A 163 -9.05 -15.11 13.20
C GLU A 163 -9.83 -16.42 13.29
N ASP A 164 -9.64 -17.32 12.32
CA ASP A 164 -10.40 -18.56 12.23
C ASP A 164 -10.23 -19.44 13.48
N ASN A 165 -11.30 -19.55 14.27
CA ASN A 165 -11.35 -20.36 15.48
C ASN A 165 -12.10 -21.70 15.27
N LYS A 166 -12.32 -22.12 14.01
CA LYS A 166 -13.16 -23.26 13.59
C LYS A 166 -14.66 -23.12 13.88
N LEU A 167 -15.08 -22.04 14.54
CA LEU A 167 -16.47 -21.64 14.68
C LEU A 167 -16.76 -20.59 13.59
N CYS A 168 -18.04 -20.47 13.18
CA CYS A 168 -18.44 -19.43 12.22
C CYS A 168 -18.70 -18.07 12.90
N ILE A 169 -18.39 -17.94 14.19
CA ILE A 169 -18.67 -16.77 15.03
C ILE A 169 -17.44 -16.34 15.80
N CYS A 170 -17.27 -15.02 15.96
CA CYS A 170 -16.18 -14.48 16.76
C CYS A 170 -16.42 -14.70 18.27
N ASN A 171 -15.35 -14.68 19.05
CA ASN A 171 -15.40 -14.93 20.50
C ASN A 171 -16.35 -13.97 21.22
N SER A 172 -16.37 -12.68 20.85
CA SER A 172 -17.27 -11.70 21.46
C SER A 172 -18.76 -12.05 21.26
N CYS A 173 -19.14 -12.52 20.07
CA CYS A 173 -20.51 -12.95 19.81
C CYS A 173 -20.84 -14.28 20.50
N TYR A 174 -19.88 -15.20 20.57
CA TYR A 174 -20.03 -16.46 21.32
C TYR A 174 -20.27 -16.19 22.81
N ASP A 175 -19.41 -15.38 23.43
CA ASP A 175 -19.49 -15.04 24.85
C ASP A 175 -20.80 -14.30 25.16
N TYR A 176 -21.24 -13.40 24.28
CA TYR A 176 -22.53 -12.74 24.43
C TYR A 176 -23.68 -13.75 24.44
N LYS A 177 -23.69 -14.73 23.54
CA LYS A 177 -24.75 -15.75 23.48
C LYS A 177 -24.74 -16.67 24.69
N VAL A 178 -23.56 -17.14 25.12
CA VAL A 178 -23.45 -18.06 26.26
C VAL A 178 -23.80 -17.39 27.60
N ASN A 179 -23.51 -16.10 27.75
CA ASN A 179 -23.80 -15.35 28.99
C ASN A 179 -25.17 -14.66 28.99
N SER A 180 -25.90 -14.70 27.86
CA SER A 180 -27.28 -14.18 27.76
C SER A 180 -28.34 -15.28 27.88
N ASP A 181 -27.93 -16.53 28.07
CA ASP A 181 -28.74 -17.67 28.51
C ASP A 181 -28.72 -17.80 30.04
#